data_AF-A0A168N825-F1
#
_entry.id   AF-A0A168N825-F1
#
_cell.length_a   1.000
_cell.length_b   1.000
_cell.length_c   1.000
_cell.angle_alpha   90.00
_cell.angle_beta   90.00
_cell.angle_gamma   90.00
#
_symmetry.space_group_name_H-M   'P 1'
#
loop_
_entity.id
_entity.type
_entity.pdbx_description
1 polymer ?
#
loop_
_entity_poly.entity_id
_entity_poly.type
_entity_poly.pdbx_seq_one_letter_code
_entity_poly.pdbx_strand_id
1 'polypeptide(L)'
;MNYFKDLTYYSLQHFENSKNVGWINKKADFYKGNVSEEFIKKLWEYIKYPLNMVRDTNDSIVMTYNNEKVTLGFSEIRVLGEDCVKRFAAPDLIFQYVMEYNYCPPKEFIDAVLSGPKPNSLEYKNYMSKFNEDSLWGEDIGIVELSEKLRKSILNYNNEFVKEVIQEDLKWINILTKEGSLLNVSILNKNIDLAKQLISREIDINKFSGIELINALLNDENELIELLLSKNIMFNLSSPKMNPLFIATRKGNFKAVEMLLDNGVDATLEYSNEFMRNFSVIELARKMNQNEIVTLLNAQKQTRYN
;
A
#
# COMPACT_ATOMS: atom_id res chain seq x y z
N MET A 1 11.09 8.01 -7.29
CA MET A 1 9.64 7.70 -7.33
C MET A 1 9.33 6.43 -6.53
N ASN A 2 8.30 6.43 -5.68
CA ASN A 2 7.86 5.23 -4.96
C ASN A 2 7.19 4.24 -5.92
N TYR A 3 7.46 2.94 -5.75
CA TYR A 3 6.85 1.88 -6.55
C TYR A 3 5.67 1.26 -5.84
N PHE A 4 4.53 1.20 -6.51
CA PHE A 4 3.37 0.41 -6.11
C PHE A 4 2.91 -0.39 -7.32
N LYS A 5 2.73 -1.70 -7.15
CA LYS A 5 2.14 -2.54 -8.20
C LYS A 5 0.74 -2.02 -8.51
N ASP A 6 0.40 -1.99 -9.79
CA ASP A 6 -0.93 -1.56 -10.23
C ASP A 6 -2.02 -2.39 -9.55
N LEU A 7 -3.15 -1.73 -9.29
CA LEU A 7 -4.35 -2.27 -8.65
C LEU A 7 -4.23 -2.66 -7.17
N THR A 8 -3.09 -2.41 -6.52
CA THR A 8 -2.99 -2.45 -5.04
C THR A 8 -3.64 -1.20 -4.43
N TYR A 9 -4.10 -1.25 -3.17
CA TYR A 9 -4.67 -0.04 -2.57
C TYR A 9 -3.62 1.00 -2.21
N TYR A 10 -4.01 2.26 -2.34
CA TYR A 10 -3.20 3.40 -1.97
C TYR A 10 -2.99 3.45 -0.45
N SER A 11 -1.73 3.59 -0.06
CA SER A 11 -1.32 3.72 1.34
C SER A 11 -0.06 4.59 1.47
N LEU A 12 0.19 5.51 0.53
CA LEU A 12 1.42 6.29 0.52
C LEU A 12 1.41 7.42 1.55
N GLN A 13 0.39 8.28 1.49
CA GLN A 13 0.25 9.42 2.43
C GLN A 13 -0.75 9.12 3.55
N HIS A 14 -1.74 8.29 3.24
CA HIS A 14 -2.85 7.88 4.08
C HIS A 14 -3.48 6.62 3.49
N PHE A 15 -4.40 6.00 4.22
CA PHE A 15 -5.21 4.89 3.71
C PHE A 15 -6.47 5.42 3.04
N GLU A 16 -6.73 4.97 1.81
CA GLU A 16 -7.98 5.26 1.10
C GLU A 16 -8.38 4.06 0.23
N ASN A 17 -9.65 4.00 -0.17
CA ASN A 17 -10.16 2.95 -1.06
C ASN A 17 -9.87 3.22 -2.56
N SER A 18 -8.78 3.92 -2.87
CA SER A 18 -8.28 4.07 -4.24
C SER A 18 -7.24 3.00 -4.56
N LYS A 19 -7.21 2.57 -5.82
CA LYS A 19 -6.17 1.66 -6.34
C LYS A 19 -5.04 2.43 -7.00
N ASN A 20 -3.80 2.06 -6.68
CA ASN A 20 -2.58 2.57 -7.28
C ASN A 20 -2.53 2.22 -8.77
N VAL A 21 -2.19 3.19 -9.62
CA VAL A 21 -1.90 2.96 -11.04
C VAL A 21 -0.73 3.84 -11.48
N GLY A 22 0.24 3.28 -12.21
CA GLY A 22 1.33 4.05 -12.82
C GLY A 22 2.43 4.49 -11.85
N TRP A 23 2.49 3.89 -10.65
CA TRP A 23 3.58 4.08 -9.69
C TRP A 23 4.80 3.23 -10.08
N ILE A 24 5.38 3.56 -11.23
CA ILE A 24 6.40 2.74 -11.91
C ILE A 24 7.81 3.15 -11.47
N ASN A 25 8.68 2.15 -11.32
CA ASN A 25 10.12 2.34 -11.21
C ASN A 25 10.77 2.06 -12.57
N LYS A 26 11.76 2.87 -13.00
CA LYS A 26 12.49 2.68 -14.26
C LYS A 26 13.10 1.27 -14.44
N LYS A 27 13.31 0.54 -13.34
CA LYS A 27 13.79 -0.86 -13.34
C LYS A 27 12.69 -1.92 -13.35
N ALA A 28 11.42 -1.53 -13.20
CA ALA A 28 10.30 -2.47 -13.10
C ALA A 28 9.76 -2.83 -14.49
N ASP A 29 9.38 -4.10 -14.66
CA ASP A 29 8.60 -4.55 -15.80
C ASP A 29 7.16 -4.06 -15.65
N PHE A 30 6.72 -3.20 -16.56
CA PHE A 30 5.32 -2.77 -16.69
C PHE A 30 4.76 -3.20 -18.03
N TYR A 31 3.44 -3.40 -18.09
CA TYR A 31 2.77 -3.81 -19.32
C TYR A 31 2.86 -2.71 -20.37
N LYS A 32 3.30 -3.08 -21.58
CA LYS A 32 3.39 -2.16 -22.72
C LYS A 32 2.30 -2.44 -23.73
N GLY A 33 1.72 -1.39 -24.29
CA GLY A 33 0.65 -1.50 -25.27
C GLY A 33 0.20 -0.14 -25.78
N ASN A 34 -0.69 -0.16 -26.77
CA ASN A 34 -1.28 1.05 -27.32
C ASN A 34 -2.54 1.43 -26.54
N VAL A 35 -2.72 2.72 -26.31
CA VAL A 35 -3.95 3.31 -25.77
C VAL A 35 -4.58 4.22 -26.83
N SER A 36 -5.88 4.50 -26.71
CA SER A 36 -6.58 5.35 -27.68
C SER A 36 -6.22 6.84 -27.51
N GLU A 37 -6.32 7.62 -28.58
CA GLU A 37 -6.16 9.08 -28.52
C GLU A 37 -7.17 9.74 -27.58
N GLU A 38 -8.40 9.23 -27.54
CA GLU A 38 -9.45 9.69 -26.62
C GLU A 38 -9.04 9.47 -25.15
N PHE A 39 -8.40 8.34 -24.83
CA PHE A 39 -7.86 8.08 -23.49
C PHE A 39 -6.76 9.09 -23.13
N ILE A 40 -5.79 9.32 -24.03
CA ILE A 40 -4.69 10.28 -23.81
C ILE A 40 -5.26 11.68 -23.55
N LYS A 41 -6.22 12.11 -24.38
CA LYS A 41 -6.90 13.40 -24.24
C LYS A 41 -7.60 13.56 -22.89
N LYS A 42 -8.36 12.54 -22.44
CA LYS A 42 -9.04 12.59 -21.14
C LYS A 42 -8.08 12.49 -19.96
N LEU A 43 -7.03 11.67 -20.07
CA LEU A 43 -5.98 11.60 -19.05
C LEU A 43 -5.33 12.97 -18.84
N TRP A 44 -5.06 13.71 -19.91
CA TRP A 44 -4.55 15.08 -19.82
C TRP A 44 -5.49 16.03 -19.06
N GLU A 45 -6.81 15.85 -19.15
CA GLU A 45 -7.75 16.63 -18.33
C GLU A 45 -7.54 16.39 -16.83
N TYR A 46 -7.23 15.17 -16.40
CA TYR A 46 -6.92 14.85 -14.98
C TYR A 46 -5.59 15.45 -14.53
N ILE A 47 -4.56 15.47 -15.39
CA ILE A 47 -3.23 16.04 -15.08
C ILE A 47 -3.32 17.52 -14.66
N LYS A 48 -4.32 18.25 -15.15
CA LYS A 48 -4.55 19.66 -14.80
C LYS A 48 -5.16 19.88 -13.41
N TYR A 49 -5.53 18.80 -12.70
CA TYR A 49 -6.14 18.85 -11.38
C TYR A 49 -5.26 18.10 -10.36
N PRO A 50 -4.04 18.62 -10.09
CA PRO A 50 -3.09 17.97 -9.22
C PRO A 50 -3.58 17.96 -7.76
N LEU A 51 -3.33 16.85 -7.10
CA LEU A 51 -3.51 16.64 -5.67
C LEU A 51 -2.16 16.31 -5.05
N ASN A 52 -2.07 16.43 -3.71
CA ASN A 52 -0.94 15.90 -2.95
C ASN A 52 0.44 16.40 -3.45
N MET A 53 0.54 17.68 -3.78
CA MET A 53 1.74 18.27 -4.39
C MET A 53 2.94 18.28 -3.44
N VAL A 54 4.08 17.75 -3.89
CA VAL A 54 5.36 17.70 -3.17
C VAL A 54 6.32 18.74 -3.76
N ARG A 55 6.98 19.54 -2.91
CA ARG A 55 7.72 20.73 -3.37
C ARG A 55 9.08 20.48 -4.01
N ASP A 56 9.59 19.25 -4.03
CA ASP A 56 10.96 19.00 -4.47
C ASP A 56 11.16 17.54 -4.92
N THR A 57 11.23 17.34 -6.23
CA THR A 57 11.69 16.08 -6.82
C THR A 57 12.70 16.38 -7.93
N ASN A 58 13.89 15.78 -7.83
CA ASN A 58 14.92 15.82 -8.88
C ASN A 58 14.47 15.15 -10.20
N ASP A 59 13.27 14.59 -10.25
CA ASP A 59 12.71 13.81 -11.35
C ASP A 59 11.61 14.57 -12.14
N SER A 60 11.47 15.89 -11.96
CA SER A 60 10.45 16.65 -12.68
C SER A 60 10.69 16.70 -14.19
N ILE A 61 9.61 16.72 -14.99
CA ILE A 61 9.67 16.78 -16.46
C ILE A 61 8.61 17.72 -17.02
N VAL A 62 8.93 18.46 -18.08
CA VAL A 62 7.96 19.30 -18.78
C VAL A 62 7.37 18.53 -19.95
N MET A 63 6.07 18.24 -19.90
CA MET A 63 5.32 17.66 -21.00
C MET A 63 4.55 18.73 -21.76
N THR A 64 4.49 18.59 -23.09
CA THR A 64 3.66 19.43 -23.95
C THR A 64 2.60 18.57 -24.64
N TYR A 65 1.33 18.94 -24.49
CA TYR A 65 0.21 18.29 -25.17
C TYR A 65 -0.85 19.34 -25.52
N ASN A 66 -1.40 19.29 -26.74
CA ASN A 66 -2.35 20.29 -27.25
C ASN A 66 -1.93 21.76 -27.04
N ASN A 67 -0.64 22.07 -27.29
CA ASN A 67 -0.02 23.40 -27.09
C ASN A 67 0.01 23.91 -25.64
N GLU A 68 -0.38 23.09 -24.67
CA GLU A 68 -0.26 23.39 -23.24
C GLU A 68 0.98 22.70 -22.67
N LYS A 69 1.64 23.36 -21.73
CA LYS A 69 2.80 22.82 -21.02
C LYS A 69 2.45 22.60 -19.56
N VAL A 70 2.73 21.40 -19.05
CA VAL A 70 2.60 21.06 -17.64
C VAL A 70 3.88 20.40 -17.19
N THR A 71 4.40 20.85 -16.05
CA THR A 71 5.50 20.16 -15.37
C THR A 71 4.89 19.03 -14.54
N LEU A 72 5.41 17.82 -14.70
CA LEU A 72 5.03 16.60 -13.98
C LEU A 72 6.14 16.21 -12.99
N GLY A 73 5.85 15.28 -12.09
CA GLY A 73 6.82 14.69 -11.16
C GLY A 73 6.62 15.11 -9.72
N PHE A 74 5.59 15.88 -9.40
CA PHE A 74 5.38 16.43 -8.07
C PHE A 74 3.95 16.29 -7.56
N SER A 75 3.03 15.68 -8.31
CA SER A 75 1.64 15.58 -7.90
C SER A 75 1.03 14.22 -8.19
N GLU A 76 -0.15 14.01 -7.63
CA GLU A 76 -1.00 12.87 -7.89
C GLU A 76 -2.30 13.33 -8.55
N ILE A 77 -2.97 12.42 -9.22
CA ILE A 77 -4.33 12.58 -9.71
C ILE A 77 -5.24 11.55 -9.05
N ARG A 78 -6.54 11.84 -9.05
CA ARG A 78 -7.58 10.86 -8.72
C ARG A 78 -8.46 10.65 -9.94
N VAL A 79 -8.64 9.39 -10.32
CA VAL A 79 -9.55 9.00 -11.40
C VAL A 79 -10.68 8.21 -10.77
N LEU A 80 -11.92 8.61 -11.07
CA LEU A 80 -13.11 7.96 -10.56
C LEU A 80 -13.73 7.13 -11.68
N GLY A 81 -14.23 5.94 -11.36
CA GLY A 81 -15.10 5.19 -12.26
C GLY A 81 -16.45 5.88 -12.43
N GLU A 82 -17.25 5.38 -13.38
CA GLU A 82 -18.57 5.93 -13.72
C GLU A 82 -19.50 6.09 -12.51
N ASP A 83 -19.46 5.15 -11.56
CA ASP A 83 -20.26 5.15 -10.32
C ASP A 83 -19.57 5.81 -9.12
N CYS A 84 -18.35 6.34 -9.29
CA CYS A 84 -17.47 6.85 -8.21
C CYS A 84 -17.10 5.83 -7.11
N VAL A 85 -17.52 4.57 -7.22
CA VAL A 85 -17.17 3.50 -6.27
C VAL A 85 -15.76 3.01 -6.55
N LYS A 86 -15.44 2.77 -7.83
CA LYS A 86 -14.05 2.50 -8.24
C LYS A 86 -13.27 3.81 -8.27
N ARG A 87 -12.12 3.82 -7.62
CA ARG A 87 -11.26 5.00 -7.49
C ARG A 87 -9.82 4.59 -7.73
N PHE A 88 -9.06 5.48 -8.34
CA PHE A 88 -7.66 5.24 -8.66
C PHE A 88 -6.81 6.44 -8.27
N ALA A 89 -5.64 6.14 -7.72
CA ALA A 89 -4.61 7.10 -7.38
C ALA A 89 -3.41 6.86 -8.29
N ALA A 90 -3.04 7.87 -9.07
CA ALA A 90 -1.91 7.78 -9.98
C ALA A 90 -0.98 8.99 -9.77
N PRO A 91 0.33 8.84 -9.93
CA PRO A 91 1.24 9.96 -10.03
C PRO A 91 1.00 10.68 -11.36
N ASP A 92 1.19 12.00 -11.40
CA ASP A 92 1.08 12.78 -12.64
C ASP A 92 2.04 12.29 -13.76
N LEU A 93 3.18 11.70 -13.37
CA LEU A 93 4.13 11.02 -14.25
C LEU A 93 3.53 9.87 -15.06
N ILE A 94 2.36 9.34 -14.69
CA ILE A 94 1.65 8.35 -15.50
C ILE A 94 1.49 8.82 -16.94
N PHE A 95 1.28 10.12 -17.16
CA PHE A 95 1.13 10.68 -18.50
C PHE A 95 2.41 10.53 -19.34
N GLN A 96 3.58 10.80 -18.76
CA GLN A 96 4.86 10.57 -19.43
C GLN A 96 5.04 9.08 -19.76
N TYR A 97 4.76 8.18 -18.80
CA TYR A 97 4.91 6.75 -19.03
C TYR A 97 4.04 6.23 -20.17
N VAL A 98 2.80 6.73 -20.27
CA VAL A 98 1.92 6.43 -21.40
C VAL A 98 2.49 6.95 -22.72
N MET A 99 2.93 8.21 -22.75
CA MET A 99 3.34 8.90 -23.98
C MET A 99 4.72 8.47 -24.53
N GLU A 100 5.70 8.25 -23.65
CA GLU A 100 7.10 8.04 -24.04
C GLU A 100 7.57 6.60 -23.88
N TYR A 101 6.94 5.83 -22.98
CA TYR A 101 7.38 4.47 -22.64
C TYR A 101 6.39 3.39 -23.03
N ASN A 102 5.29 3.76 -23.69
CA ASN A 102 4.18 2.88 -24.09
C ASN A 102 3.61 2.08 -22.92
N TYR A 103 3.65 2.63 -21.70
CA TYR A 103 2.97 2.01 -20.57
C TYR A 103 1.47 1.96 -20.88
N CYS A 104 0.91 0.76 -20.80
CA CYS A 104 -0.52 0.53 -20.97
C CYS A 104 -1.13 0.26 -19.58
N PRO A 105 -1.88 1.23 -19.01
CA PRO A 105 -2.53 1.05 -17.72
C PRO A 105 -3.52 -0.12 -17.72
N PRO A 106 -3.89 -0.64 -16.53
CA PRO A 106 -4.94 -1.64 -16.41
C PRO A 106 -6.25 -1.19 -17.06
N LYS A 107 -7.00 -2.15 -17.60
CA LYS A 107 -8.25 -1.87 -18.32
C LYS A 107 -9.23 -1.08 -17.46
N GLU A 108 -9.35 -1.40 -16.17
CA GLU A 108 -10.29 -0.71 -15.27
C GLU A 108 -9.93 0.77 -15.08
N PHE A 109 -8.64 1.13 -15.13
CA PHE A 109 -8.21 2.51 -15.11
C PHE A 109 -8.51 3.21 -16.42
N ILE A 110 -8.25 2.55 -17.56
CA ILE A 110 -8.58 3.07 -18.89
C ILE A 110 -10.08 3.35 -18.99
N ASP A 111 -10.92 2.38 -18.60
CA ASP A 111 -12.37 2.52 -18.58
C ASP A 111 -12.79 3.69 -17.68
N ALA A 112 -12.21 3.85 -16.49
CA ALA A 112 -12.51 4.97 -15.59
C ALA A 112 -12.11 6.34 -16.17
N VAL A 113 -10.97 6.47 -16.84
CA VAL A 113 -10.59 7.71 -17.54
C VAL A 113 -11.58 8.01 -18.67
N LEU A 114 -12.11 6.98 -19.34
CA LEU A 114 -13.00 7.12 -20.49
C LEU A 114 -14.46 7.40 -20.11
N SER A 115 -15.03 6.72 -19.11
CA SER A 115 -16.44 6.84 -18.74
C SER A 115 -16.70 7.56 -17.41
N GLY A 116 -15.66 7.74 -16.59
CA GLY A 116 -15.77 8.38 -15.29
C GLY A 116 -16.09 9.88 -15.35
N PRO A 117 -16.49 10.47 -14.21
CA PRO A 117 -16.74 11.89 -14.12
C PRO A 117 -15.45 12.69 -14.31
N LYS A 118 -15.52 13.70 -15.18
CA LYS A 118 -14.40 14.61 -15.46
C LYS A 118 -14.07 15.47 -14.23
N PRO A 119 -12.82 15.91 -14.04
CA PRO A 119 -12.43 16.72 -12.90
C PRO A 119 -13.27 17.99 -12.65
N ASN A 120 -13.84 18.58 -13.71
CA ASN A 120 -14.68 19.78 -13.62
C ASN A 120 -16.19 19.51 -13.43
N SER A 121 -16.61 18.24 -13.51
CA SER A 121 -18.00 17.81 -13.33
C SER A 121 -18.50 18.01 -11.89
N LEU A 122 -19.82 18.00 -11.70
CA LEU A 122 -20.42 18.15 -10.37
C LEU A 122 -20.12 16.91 -9.51
N GLU A 123 -20.19 15.73 -10.11
CA GLU A 123 -19.95 14.43 -9.49
C GLU A 123 -18.52 14.35 -8.94
N TYR A 124 -17.52 14.73 -9.73
CA TYR A 124 -16.13 14.75 -9.28
C TYR A 124 -15.90 15.79 -8.17
N LYS A 125 -16.50 16.98 -8.29
CA LYS A 125 -16.42 18.02 -7.24
C LYS A 125 -17.08 17.56 -5.94
N ASN A 126 -18.19 16.83 -6.02
CA ASN A 126 -18.86 16.25 -4.85
C ASN A 126 -17.96 15.24 -4.15
N TYR A 127 -17.29 14.36 -4.90
CA TYR A 127 -16.27 13.48 -4.34
C TYR A 127 -15.13 14.29 -3.68
N MET A 128 -14.61 15.30 -4.36
CA MET A 128 -13.50 16.12 -3.85
C MET A 128 -13.85 16.90 -2.58
N SER A 129 -15.12 17.28 -2.39
CA SER A 129 -15.57 17.90 -1.13
C SER A 129 -15.42 16.97 0.08
N LYS A 130 -15.43 15.64 -0.14
CA LYS A 130 -15.22 14.58 0.86
C LYS A 130 -13.77 14.09 0.87
N PHE A 131 -12.87 14.64 0.07
CA PHE A 131 -11.49 14.18 -0.01
C PHE A 131 -10.64 14.78 1.14
N ASN A 132 -10.90 14.30 2.36
CA ASN A 132 -10.24 14.71 3.59
C ASN A 132 -10.23 13.57 4.61
N GLU A 133 -9.43 13.70 5.66
CA GLU A 133 -9.26 12.67 6.69
C GLU A 133 -10.59 12.32 7.41
N ASP A 134 -11.42 13.32 7.73
CA ASP A 134 -12.69 13.12 8.46
C ASP A 134 -13.69 12.27 7.67
N SER A 135 -13.62 12.34 6.34
CA SER A 135 -14.46 11.57 5.43
C SER A 135 -13.74 10.32 4.89
N LEU A 136 -12.65 9.89 5.53
CA LEU A 136 -11.81 8.76 5.09
C LEU A 136 -11.45 8.84 3.59
N TRP A 137 -11.13 10.05 3.15
CA TRP A 137 -10.68 10.36 1.79
C TRP A 137 -11.68 10.00 0.68
N GLY A 138 -12.97 10.18 0.95
CA GLY A 138 -14.03 10.11 -0.06
C GLY A 138 -15.16 9.12 0.25
N GLU A 139 -15.23 8.60 1.47
CA GLU A 139 -16.32 7.72 1.90
C GLU A 139 -17.60 8.49 2.24
N ASP A 140 -18.73 7.81 2.13
CA ASP A 140 -20.02 8.36 2.52
C ASP A 140 -20.19 8.40 4.04
N ILE A 141 -20.96 9.37 4.53
CA ILE A 141 -21.12 9.62 5.97
C ILE A 141 -21.54 8.38 6.77
N GLY A 142 -22.44 7.54 6.23
CA GLY A 142 -22.86 6.31 6.90
C GLY A 142 -21.73 5.28 7.04
N ILE A 143 -20.83 5.20 6.04
CA ILE A 143 -19.65 4.34 6.10
C ILE A 143 -18.65 4.89 7.11
N VAL A 144 -18.42 6.21 7.12
CA VAL A 144 -17.54 6.87 8.09
C VAL A 144 -18.03 6.64 9.52
N GLU A 145 -19.33 6.81 9.78
CA GLU A 145 -19.93 6.58 11.10
C GLU A 145 -19.82 5.12 11.53
N LEU A 146 -20.07 4.17 10.62
CA LEU A 146 -19.94 2.74 10.92
C LEU A 146 -18.47 2.37 11.18
N SER A 147 -17.55 2.88 10.36
CA SER A 147 -16.11 2.68 10.53
C SER A 147 -15.65 3.16 11.91
N GLU A 148 -16.04 4.37 12.30
CA GLU A 148 -15.64 4.92 13.60
C GLU A 148 -16.27 4.16 14.78
N LYS A 149 -17.52 3.69 14.64
CA LYS A 149 -18.16 2.81 15.64
C LYS A 149 -17.39 1.50 15.81
N LEU A 150 -17.07 0.82 14.71
CA LEU A 150 -16.29 -0.42 14.73
C LEU A 150 -14.90 -0.18 15.32
N ARG A 151 -14.21 0.87 14.87
CA ARG A 151 -12.89 1.27 15.37
C ARG A 151 -12.92 1.51 16.88
N LYS A 152 -13.86 2.31 17.40
CA LYS A 152 -14.01 2.53 18.85
C LYS A 152 -14.29 1.25 19.62
N SER A 153 -15.10 0.35 19.06
CA SER A 153 -15.37 -0.95 19.68
C SER A 153 -14.10 -1.80 19.79
N ILE A 154 -13.24 -1.81 18.76
CA ILE A 154 -11.93 -2.48 18.82
C ILE A 154 -11.03 -1.87 19.91
N LEU A 155 -10.95 -0.53 19.97
CA LEU A 155 -10.15 0.19 20.96
C LEU A 155 -10.60 -0.10 22.40
N ASN A 156 -11.91 -0.28 22.60
CA ASN A 156 -12.51 -0.61 23.88
C ASN A 156 -12.64 -2.13 24.14
N TYR A 157 -11.99 -2.99 23.32
CA TYR A 157 -12.05 -4.45 23.42
C TYR A 157 -13.47 -5.05 23.35
N ASN A 158 -14.43 -4.32 22.77
CA ASN A 158 -15.78 -4.81 22.51
C ASN A 158 -15.80 -5.66 21.21
N ASN A 159 -15.25 -6.86 21.30
CA ASN A 159 -15.13 -7.78 20.18
C ASN A 159 -16.49 -8.33 19.71
N GLU A 160 -17.48 -8.44 20.61
CA GLU A 160 -18.81 -8.95 20.24
C GLU A 160 -19.51 -8.03 19.25
N PHE A 161 -19.52 -6.72 19.50
CA PHE A 161 -20.14 -5.78 18.56
C PHE A 161 -19.50 -5.84 17.17
N VAL A 162 -18.17 -5.94 17.10
CA VAL A 162 -17.46 -6.06 15.82
C VAL A 162 -17.87 -7.34 15.10
N LYS A 163 -17.99 -8.45 15.83
CA LYS A 163 -18.44 -9.73 15.27
C LYS A 163 -19.88 -9.68 14.78
N GLU A 164 -20.78 -9.10 15.55
CA GLU A 164 -22.20 -8.96 15.20
C GLU A 164 -22.36 -8.21 13.87
N VAL A 165 -21.73 -7.04 13.74
CA VAL A 165 -21.79 -6.24 12.51
C VAL A 165 -21.23 -7.01 11.30
N ILE A 166 -20.11 -7.72 11.46
CA ILE A 166 -19.51 -8.52 10.37
C ILE A 166 -20.37 -9.74 10.04
N GLN A 167 -21.05 -10.33 11.03
CA GLN A 167 -21.94 -11.47 10.83
C GLN A 167 -23.24 -11.08 10.12
N GLU A 168 -23.77 -9.89 10.41
CA GLU A 168 -24.94 -9.34 9.72
C GLU A 168 -24.65 -9.09 8.24
N ASP A 169 -23.48 -8.52 7.91
CA ASP A 169 -23.05 -8.32 6.53
C ASP A 169 -21.52 -8.35 6.42
N LEU A 170 -21.02 -9.42 5.78
CA LEU A 170 -19.58 -9.67 5.64
C LEU A 170 -18.85 -8.54 4.89
N LYS A 171 -19.52 -7.73 4.08
CA LYS A 171 -18.87 -6.62 3.34
C LYS A 171 -18.16 -5.64 4.27
N TRP A 172 -18.60 -5.52 5.53
CA TRP A 172 -18.02 -4.61 6.51
C TRP A 172 -16.67 -5.07 7.06
N ILE A 173 -16.28 -6.33 6.84
CA ILE A 173 -14.99 -6.84 7.32
C ILE A 173 -13.80 -6.04 6.77
N ASN A 174 -13.93 -5.51 5.54
CA ASN A 174 -12.91 -4.75 4.85
C ASN A 174 -13.16 -3.23 4.90
N ILE A 175 -13.97 -2.75 5.84
CA ILE A 175 -14.20 -1.31 6.03
C ILE A 175 -12.86 -0.60 6.33
N LEU A 176 -12.69 0.58 5.73
CA LEU A 176 -11.53 1.44 5.93
C LEU A 176 -11.65 2.18 7.26
N THR A 177 -10.57 2.25 8.03
CA THR A 177 -10.41 3.08 9.24
C THR A 177 -9.26 4.06 9.05
N LYS A 178 -9.07 4.98 10.01
CA LYS A 178 -7.92 5.91 10.02
C LYS A 178 -6.56 5.18 10.07
N GLU A 179 -6.53 3.99 10.68
CA GLU A 179 -5.35 3.12 10.75
C GLU A 179 -5.33 2.06 9.63
N GLY A 180 -6.22 2.13 8.64
CA GLY A 180 -6.26 1.20 7.52
C GLY A 180 -7.36 0.15 7.67
N SER A 181 -7.01 -1.11 7.94
CA SER A 181 -7.97 -2.21 8.07
C SER A 181 -8.42 -2.40 9.52
N LEU A 182 -9.57 -3.05 9.75
CA LEU A 182 -9.96 -3.50 11.10
C LEU A 182 -8.91 -4.43 11.72
N LEU A 183 -8.24 -5.24 10.89
CA LEU A 183 -7.13 -6.08 11.33
C LEU A 183 -5.99 -5.22 11.87
N ASN A 184 -5.57 -4.18 11.14
CA ASN A 184 -4.49 -3.32 11.57
C ASN A 184 -4.82 -2.57 12.88
N VAL A 185 -6.05 -2.08 13.03
CA VAL A 185 -6.53 -1.49 14.30
C VAL A 185 -6.41 -2.50 15.45
N SER A 186 -6.82 -3.75 15.21
CA SER A 186 -6.76 -4.82 16.22
C SER A 186 -5.33 -5.12 16.64
N ILE A 187 -4.40 -5.18 15.69
CA ILE A 187 -2.96 -5.44 15.94
C ILE A 187 -2.33 -4.27 16.71
N LEU A 188 -2.57 -3.04 16.28
CA LEU A 188 -2.06 -1.84 16.96
C LEU A 188 -2.58 -1.74 18.40
N ASN A 189 -3.84 -2.14 18.63
CA ASN A 189 -4.43 -2.18 19.97
C ASN A 189 -4.06 -3.45 20.76
N LYS A 190 -3.19 -4.33 20.25
CA LYS A 190 -2.82 -5.63 20.86
C LYS A 190 -4.01 -6.56 21.15
N ASN A 191 -5.11 -6.39 20.41
CA ASN A 191 -6.28 -7.25 20.48
C ASN A 191 -6.09 -8.47 19.57
N ILE A 192 -5.18 -9.36 19.99
CA ILE A 192 -4.74 -10.52 19.19
C ILE A 192 -5.89 -11.50 18.94
N ASP A 193 -6.80 -11.65 19.90
CA ASP A 193 -7.97 -12.52 19.76
C ASP A 193 -8.89 -12.07 18.64
N LEU A 194 -9.16 -10.76 18.54
CA LEU A 194 -9.95 -10.23 17.43
C LEU A 194 -9.18 -10.32 16.11
N ALA A 195 -7.87 -10.03 16.12
CA ALA A 195 -7.04 -10.14 14.92
C ALA A 195 -7.11 -11.56 14.32
N LYS A 196 -6.93 -12.60 15.14
CA LYS A 196 -7.07 -14.00 14.73
C LYS A 196 -8.46 -14.32 14.17
N GLN A 197 -9.51 -13.78 14.79
CA GLN A 197 -10.90 -13.95 14.35
C GLN A 197 -11.25 -13.22 13.05
N LEU A 198 -10.62 -12.09 12.76
CA LEU A 198 -10.78 -11.38 11.48
C LEU A 198 -10.07 -12.16 10.37
N ILE A 199 -8.87 -12.68 10.65
CA ILE A 199 -8.12 -13.53 9.71
C ILE A 199 -8.89 -14.82 9.38
N SER A 200 -9.54 -15.45 10.37
CA SER A 200 -10.34 -16.66 10.12
C SER A 200 -11.62 -16.40 9.31
N ARG A 201 -12.06 -15.15 9.21
CA ARG A 201 -13.20 -14.71 8.39
C ARG A 201 -12.78 -14.12 7.04
N GLU A 202 -11.57 -14.41 6.57
CA GLU A 202 -11.08 -14.03 5.25
C GLU A 202 -11.07 -12.50 5.01
N ILE A 203 -10.74 -11.72 6.06
CA ILE A 203 -10.39 -10.30 5.87
C ILE A 203 -9.27 -10.20 4.82
N ASP A 204 -9.29 -9.14 4.00
CA ASP A 204 -8.22 -8.88 3.04
C ASP A 204 -6.96 -8.44 3.80
N ILE A 205 -6.16 -9.42 4.21
CA ILE A 205 -4.88 -9.25 4.93
C ILE A 205 -3.86 -8.43 4.13
N ASN A 206 -4.10 -8.25 2.83
CA ASN A 206 -3.17 -7.63 1.89
C ASN A 206 -3.68 -6.29 1.37
N LYS A 207 -4.81 -5.79 1.91
CA LYS A 207 -5.44 -4.54 1.48
C LYS A 207 -4.41 -3.42 1.38
N PHE A 208 -3.63 -3.19 2.44
CA PHE A 208 -2.63 -2.12 2.50
C PHE A 208 -1.18 -2.63 2.55
N SER A 209 -0.86 -3.54 1.62
CA SER A 209 0.52 -4.00 1.38
C SER A 209 1.21 -4.66 2.59
N GLY A 210 0.43 -5.36 3.42
CA GLY A 210 0.93 -6.19 4.52
C GLY A 210 1.51 -5.42 5.70
N ILE A 211 1.02 -4.19 5.94
CA ILE A 211 1.38 -3.40 7.13
C ILE A 211 1.08 -4.14 8.44
N GLU A 212 0.12 -5.05 8.41
CA GLU A 212 -0.27 -5.93 9.51
C GLU A 212 0.91 -6.80 9.99
N LEU A 213 1.73 -7.34 9.07
CA LEU A 213 2.93 -8.11 9.43
C LEU A 213 3.97 -7.22 10.12
N ILE A 214 4.15 -6.00 9.62
CA ILE A 214 5.09 -5.03 10.19
C ILE A 214 4.71 -4.70 11.64
N ASN A 215 3.42 -4.43 11.89
CA ASN A 215 2.94 -4.11 13.22
C ASN A 215 2.97 -5.32 14.18
N ALA A 216 2.67 -6.53 13.68
CA ALA A 216 2.82 -7.75 14.48
C ALA A 216 4.29 -7.98 14.90
N LEU A 217 5.25 -7.73 14.00
CA LEU A 217 6.68 -7.79 14.30
C LEU A 217 7.14 -6.75 15.32
N LEU A 218 6.63 -5.52 15.21
CA LEU A 218 6.95 -4.47 16.18
C LEU A 218 6.45 -4.80 17.60
N ASN A 219 5.34 -5.54 17.69
CA ASN A 219 4.74 -6.01 18.94
C ASN A 219 5.32 -7.33 19.47
N ASP A 220 6.21 -8.01 18.74
CA ASP A 220 6.76 -9.34 19.07
C ASP A 220 5.70 -10.47 19.20
N GLU A 221 4.60 -10.37 18.44
CA GLU A 221 3.46 -11.29 18.51
C GLU A 221 3.65 -12.52 17.62
N ASN A 222 4.50 -13.45 18.05
CA ASN A 222 4.93 -14.60 17.22
C ASN A 222 3.78 -15.47 16.68
N GLU A 223 2.75 -15.74 17.47
CA GLU A 223 1.59 -16.53 17.00
C GLU A 223 0.82 -15.82 15.89
N LEU A 224 0.71 -14.49 15.99
CA LEU A 224 0.05 -13.70 14.95
C LEU A 224 0.94 -13.60 13.70
N ILE A 225 2.25 -13.46 13.86
CA ILE A 225 3.22 -13.47 12.75
C ILE A 225 3.10 -14.78 11.98
N GLU A 226 3.12 -15.92 12.67
CA GLU A 226 2.96 -17.25 12.08
C GLU A 226 1.63 -17.35 11.31
N LEU A 227 0.53 -16.91 11.92
CA LEU A 227 -0.78 -16.93 11.28
C LEU A 227 -0.82 -16.06 10.02
N LEU A 228 -0.29 -14.84 10.06
CA LEU A 228 -0.26 -13.95 8.90
C LEU A 228 0.57 -14.54 7.76
N LEU A 229 1.74 -15.11 8.08
CA LEU A 229 2.61 -15.78 7.10
C LEU A 229 1.91 -17.00 6.48
N SER A 230 1.22 -17.81 7.28
CA SER A 230 0.44 -18.97 6.80
C SER A 230 -0.68 -18.59 5.82
N LYS A 231 -1.10 -17.32 5.82
CA LYS A 231 -2.11 -16.78 4.91
C LYS A 231 -1.52 -16.06 3.70
N ASN A 232 -0.21 -16.21 3.45
CA ASN A 232 0.50 -15.57 2.34
C ASN A 232 0.37 -14.04 2.35
N ILE A 233 0.52 -13.42 3.52
CA ILE A 233 0.63 -11.97 3.60
C ILE A 233 1.82 -11.48 2.76
N MET A 234 1.60 -10.43 1.97
CA MET A 234 2.64 -9.78 1.19
C MET A 234 3.52 -8.95 2.12
N PHE A 235 4.76 -8.74 1.72
CA PHE A 235 5.68 -7.87 2.45
C PHE A 235 6.50 -7.00 1.51
N ASN A 236 6.90 -5.85 2.02
CA ASN A 236 7.60 -4.83 1.27
C ASN A 236 9.10 -4.87 1.57
N LEU A 237 9.91 -5.18 0.56
CA LEU A 237 11.38 -5.26 0.68
C LEU A 237 12.10 -4.02 0.13
N SER A 238 11.40 -2.93 -0.17
CA SER A 238 11.95 -1.72 -0.81
C SER A 238 12.96 -0.96 0.04
N SER A 239 12.90 -1.10 1.36
CA SER A 239 13.83 -0.44 2.29
C SER A 239 14.03 -1.27 3.56
N PRO A 240 15.12 -1.05 4.32
CA PRO A 240 15.32 -1.73 5.59
C PRO A 240 14.20 -1.48 6.60
N LYS A 241 13.54 -0.32 6.51
CA LYS A 241 12.44 0.06 7.42
C LYS A 241 11.17 -0.76 7.17
N MET A 242 10.97 -1.21 5.94
CA MET A 242 9.81 -2.01 5.55
C MET A 242 10.11 -3.51 5.46
N ASN A 243 11.38 -3.90 5.32
CA ASN A 243 11.77 -5.29 5.23
C ASN A 243 11.50 -6.04 6.56
N PRO A 244 10.59 -7.03 6.58
CA PRO A 244 10.24 -7.76 7.81
C PRO A 244 11.43 -8.38 8.53
N LEU A 245 12.41 -8.90 7.79
CA LEU A 245 13.58 -9.58 8.36
C LEU A 245 14.50 -8.59 9.09
N PHE A 246 14.64 -7.37 8.56
CA PHE A 246 15.36 -6.30 9.25
C PHE A 246 14.63 -5.86 10.53
N ILE A 247 13.30 -5.84 10.54
CA ILE A 247 12.52 -5.49 11.72
C ILE A 247 12.64 -6.57 12.79
N ALA A 248 12.43 -7.85 12.45
CA ALA A 248 12.58 -8.99 13.35
C ALA A 248 13.99 -9.04 13.97
N THR A 249 15.02 -8.88 13.13
CA THR A 249 16.41 -8.82 13.58
C THR A 249 16.64 -7.62 14.51
N ARG A 250 16.13 -6.43 14.16
CA ARG A 250 16.28 -5.26 15.04
C ARG A 250 15.64 -5.46 16.42
N LYS A 251 14.57 -6.23 16.48
CA LYS A 251 13.86 -6.62 17.70
C LYS A 251 14.57 -7.75 18.47
N GLY A 252 15.51 -8.45 17.84
CA GLY A 252 16.17 -9.63 18.41
C GLY A 252 15.25 -10.84 18.51
N ASN A 253 14.14 -10.83 17.76
CA ASN A 253 13.15 -11.90 17.80
C ASN A 253 13.59 -13.05 16.90
N PHE A 254 14.37 -13.98 17.46
CA PHE A 254 14.91 -15.14 16.76
C PHE A 254 13.82 -15.97 16.08
N LYS A 255 12.70 -16.21 16.77
CA LYS A 255 11.61 -17.03 16.22
C LYS A 255 10.97 -16.36 15.01
N ALA A 256 10.73 -15.06 15.05
CA ALA A 256 10.25 -14.32 13.89
C ALA A 256 11.24 -14.34 12.72
N VAL A 257 12.54 -14.23 12.98
CA VAL A 257 13.57 -14.37 11.93
C VAL A 257 13.48 -15.73 11.25
N GLU A 258 13.39 -16.81 12.03
CA GLU A 258 13.24 -18.18 11.50
C GLU A 258 11.98 -18.29 10.61
N MET A 259 10.81 -17.90 11.13
CA MET A 259 9.54 -17.98 10.39
C MET A 259 9.58 -17.18 9.07
N LEU A 260 10.21 -16.00 9.06
CA LEU A 260 10.33 -15.19 7.85
C LEU A 260 11.25 -15.84 6.81
N LEU A 261 12.35 -16.45 7.24
CA LEU A 261 13.25 -17.19 6.35
C LEU A 261 12.56 -18.41 5.73
N ASP A 262 11.80 -19.16 6.54
CA ASP A 262 11.03 -20.32 6.10
C ASP A 262 9.93 -19.93 5.09
N ASN A 263 9.39 -18.71 5.20
CA ASN A 263 8.44 -18.13 4.25
C ASN A 263 9.10 -17.40 3.08
N GLY A 264 10.39 -17.66 2.83
CA GLY A 264 11.08 -17.24 1.61
C GLY A 264 11.54 -15.79 1.56
N VAL A 265 11.50 -15.05 2.68
CA VAL A 265 12.01 -13.68 2.74
C VAL A 265 13.51 -13.68 2.40
N ASP A 266 13.91 -12.86 1.43
CA ASP A 266 15.28 -12.84 0.93
C ASP A 266 16.25 -12.17 1.91
N ALA A 267 17.05 -13.00 2.58
CA ALA A 267 18.11 -12.56 3.49
C ALA A 267 19.37 -12.04 2.78
N THR A 268 19.46 -12.14 1.45
CA THR A 268 20.61 -11.69 0.68
C THR A 268 20.52 -10.22 0.27
N LEU A 269 19.36 -9.58 0.46
CA LEU A 269 19.15 -8.18 0.11
C LEU A 269 20.07 -7.25 0.91
N GLU A 270 20.68 -6.34 0.18
CA GLU A 270 21.53 -5.28 0.70
C GLU A 270 20.97 -3.92 0.32
N TYR A 271 21.06 -2.97 1.24
CA TYR A 271 20.55 -1.62 1.03
C TYR A 271 21.67 -0.60 1.05
N SER A 272 21.62 0.32 0.08
CA SER A 272 22.56 1.43 -0.05
C SER A 272 21.80 2.75 -0.20
N ASN A 273 22.24 3.78 0.52
CA ASN A 273 21.79 5.17 0.36
C ASN A 273 22.95 6.12 0.72
N GLU A 274 22.68 7.42 0.85
CA GLU A 274 23.69 8.43 1.18
C GLU A 274 24.41 8.18 2.52
N PHE A 275 23.80 7.42 3.44
CA PHE A 275 24.30 7.17 4.80
C PHE A 275 24.73 5.72 5.05
N MET A 276 24.39 4.76 4.17
CA MET A 276 24.73 3.35 4.31
C MET A 276 25.14 2.74 2.98
N ARG A 277 26.08 1.79 3.01
CA ARG A 277 26.53 1.07 1.81
C ARG A 277 26.46 -0.43 2.06
N ASN A 278 25.77 -1.14 1.16
CA ASN A 278 25.63 -2.59 1.15
C ASN A 278 25.21 -3.16 2.51
N PHE A 279 24.28 -2.48 3.18
CA PHE A 279 23.85 -2.85 4.52
C PHE A 279 22.93 -4.06 4.44
N SER A 280 23.42 -5.21 4.90
CA SER A 280 22.70 -6.49 4.93
C SER A 280 22.08 -6.76 6.30
N VAL A 281 21.15 -7.72 6.35
CA VAL A 281 20.54 -8.15 7.61
C VAL A 281 21.54 -8.82 8.56
N ILE A 282 22.56 -9.50 8.02
CA ILE A 282 23.65 -10.09 8.82
C ILE A 282 24.45 -8.98 9.51
N GLU A 283 24.74 -7.89 8.78
CA GLU A 283 25.45 -6.74 9.32
C GLU A 283 24.66 -6.06 10.43
N LEU A 284 23.33 -5.98 10.29
CA LEU A 284 22.43 -5.53 11.36
C LEU A 284 22.52 -6.44 12.59
N ALA A 285 22.39 -7.77 12.41
CA ALA A 285 22.45 -8.71 13.53
C ALA A 285 23.77 -8.64 14.31
N ARG A 286 24.91 -8.46 13.60
CA ARG A 286 26.23 -8.23 14.22
C ARG A 286 26.27 -6.94 15.03
N LYS A 287 25.79 -5.82 14.48
CA LYS A 287 25.73 -4.54 15.19
C LYS A 287 24.87 -4.61 16.46
N MET A 288 23.91 -5.52 16.49
CA MET A 288 23.02 -5.75 17.63
C MET A 288 23.49 -6.87 18.56
N ASN A 289 24.67 -7.44 18.34
CA ASN A 289 25.26 -8.55 19.12
C ASN A 289 24.39 -9.81 19.19
N GLN A 290 23.67 -10.14 18.10
CA GLN A 290 22.75 -11.29 18.04
C GLN A 290 23.41 -12.50 17.36
N ASN A 291 24.31 -13.18 18.09
CA ASN A 291 25.14 -14.26 17.55
C ASN A 291 24.35 -15.45 16.98
N GLU A 292 23.23 -15.81 17.60
CA GLU A 292 22.36 -16.90 17.13
C GLU A 292 21.72 -16.55 15.78
N ILE A 293 21.21 -15.32 15.64
CA ILE A 293 20.63 -14.83 14.38
C ILE A 293 21.71 -14.74 13.29
N VAL A 294 22.92 -14.28 13.62
CA VAL A 294 24.05 -14.28 12.68
C VAL A 294 24.36 -15.71 12.19
N THR A 295 24.33 -16.69 13.08
CA THR A 295 24.59 -18.10 12.74
C THR A 295 23.50 -18.64 11.81
N LEU A 296 22.22 -18.40 12.14
CA LEU A 296 21.07 -18.79 11.33
C LEU A 296 21.12 -18.21 9.91
N LEU A 297 21.38 -16.90 9.80
CA LEU A 297 21.45 -16.21 8.51
C LEU A 297 22.63 -16.69 7.64
N ASN A 298 23.79 -16.99 8.25
CA ASN A 298 24.93 -17.53 7.51
C ASN A 298 24.66 -18.95 6.98
N ALA A 299 23.96 -19.79 7.76
CA ALA A 299 23.58 -21.13 7.32
C ALA A 299 22.66 -21.08 6.10
N GLN A 300 21.63 -20.23 6.13
CA GLN A 300 20.71 -20.05 5.00
C GLN A 300 21.40 -19.52 3.74
N LYS A 301 22.40 -18.65 3.89
CA LYS A 301 23.19 -18.15 2.76
C LYS A 301 23.93 -19.29 2.05
N GLN A 302 24.52 -20.24 2.78
CA GLN A 302 25.28 -21.35 2.20
C GLN A 302 24.40 -22.34 1.43
N THR A 303 23.19 -22.62 1.92
CA THR A 303 22.26 -23.57 1.29
C THR A 303 21.76 -23.11 -0.09
N ARG A 304 21.74 -21.79 -0.37
CA ARG A 304 21.30 -21.25 -1.68
C ARG A 304 22.40 -21.18 -2.75
N TYR A 305 23.68 -21.36 -2.40
CA TYR A 305 24.80 -21.36 -3.35
C TYR A 305 25.31 -22.76 -3.71
N ASN A 306 24.68 -23.81 -3.19
CA ASN A 306 24.91 -25.22 -3.54
C ASN A 306 23.71 -25.76 -4.32
#